data_AF-A0A756K3A8-F1
#
_entry.id   AF-A0A756K3A8-F1
#
_cell.length_a   1.000
_cell.length_b   1.000
_cell.length_c   1.000
_cell.angle_alpha   90.00
_cell.angle_beta   90.00
_cell.angle_gamma   90.00
#
_symmetry.space_group_name_H-M   'P 1'
#
loop_
_entity.id
_entity.type
_entity.pdbx_description
1 polymer ?
#
loop_
_entity_poly.entity_id
_entity_poly.type
_entity_poly.pdbx_seq_one_letter_code
_entity_poly.pdbx_strand_id
1 'polypeptide(L)'
;MDYRKISDFEINVNVAYKLYAMGVVNKVLIPDTPNKISGVQLMHEGEWRWFDPCNNPADAWPIIEKQGISIKHVVVNCHEQTWRASFAPDYVKHKYTDKNPLRAAMVVFLMLQNI
;
A
#
# COMPACT_ATOMS: atom_id res chain seq x y z
N MET A 1 4.38 -14.16 -0.70
CA MET A 1 5.44 -13.18 -0.39
C MET A 1 5.34 -12.82 1.09
N ASP A 2 6.46 -12.72 1.83
CA ASP A 2 6.44 -12.34 3.26
C ASP A 2 6.62 -10.82 3.41
N TYR A 3 5.51 -10.09 3.38
CA TYR A 3 5.50 -8.62 3.42
C TYR A 3 6.07 -8.02 4.73
N ARG A 4 6.25 -8.83 5.77
CA ARG A 4 6.87 -8.40 7.04
C ARG A 4 8.34 -8.01 6.90
N LYS A 5 9.02 -8.54 5.88
CA LYS A 5 10.46 -8.30 5.64
C LYS A 5 10.72 -7.24 4.58
N ILE A 6 9.66 -6.65 4.03
CA ILE A 6 9.72 -5.69 2.93
C ILE A 6 9.57 -4.28 3.50
N SER A 7 10.46 -3.37 3.11
CA SER A 7 10.41 -1.97 3.53
C SER A 7 9.18 -1.24 2.97
N ASP A 8 8.80 -0.10 3.56
CA ASP A 8 7.76 0.77 3.01
C ASP A 8 8.11 1.23 1.58
N PHE A 9 9.38 1.52 1.33
CA PHE A 9 9.87 1.88 0.01
C PHE A 9 9.59 0.80 -1.03
N GLU A 10 9.98 -0.45 -0.75
CA GLU A 10 9.73 -1.57 -1.66
C GLU A 10 8.23 -1.84 -1.85
N ILE A 11 7.40 -1.66 -0.81
CA ILE A 11 5.94 -1.75 -0.96
C ILE A 11 5.42 -0.61 -1.85
N ASN A 12 5.85 0.63 -1.64
CA ASN A 12 5.44 1.77 -2.46
C ASN A 12 5.83 1.57 -3.94
N VAL A 13 7.04 1.06 -4.21
CA VAL A 13 7.49 0.67 -5.55
C VAL A 13 6.56 -0.37 -6.16
N ASN A 14 6.26 -1.44 -5.42
CA ASN A 14 5.38 -2.50 -5.91
C ASN A 14 3.95 -1.99 -6.18
N VAL A 15 3.41 -1.14 -5.31
CA VAL A 15 2.10 -0.51 -5.48
C VAL A 15 2.09 0.34 -6.75
N ALA A 16 3.10 1.20 -6.93
CA ALA A 16 3.26 2.04 -8.10
C ALA A 16 3.30 1.25 -9.40
N TYR A 17 4.07 0.16 -9.45
CA TYR A 17 4.12 -0.70 -10.63
C TYR A 17 2.79 -1.39 -10.92
N LYS A 18 2.04 -1.81 -9.90
CA LYS A 18 0.69 -2.35 -10.11
C LYS A 18 -0.27 -1.29 -10.66
N LEU A 19 -0.23 -0.06 -10.14
CA LEU A 19 -1.03 1.04 -10.68
C LEU A 19 -0.67 1.36 -12.14
N TYR A 20 0.62 1.30 -12.50
CA TYR A 20 1.07 1.46 -13.88
C TYR A 20 0.56 0.33 -14.77
N ALA A 21 0.68 -0.93 -14.34
CA ALA A 21 0.18 -2.09 -15.08
C ALA A 21 -1.35 -2.06 -15.28
N MET A 22 -2.09 -1.45 -14.35
CA MET A 22 -3.53 -1.21 -14.44
C MET A 22 -3.90 -0.01 -15.31
N GLY A 23 -2.94 0.74 -15.84
CA GLY A 23 -3.17 1.96 -16.62
C GLY A 23 -3.68 3.15 -15.79
N VAL A 24 -3.57 3.10 -14.46
CA VAL A 24 -3.99 4.20 -13.57
C VAL A 24 -2.99 5.36 -13.61
N VAL A 25 -1.70 5.06 -13.79
CA VAL A 25 -0.65 6.06 -13.92
C VAL A 25 0.16 5.83 -15.19
N ASN A 26 0.72 6.90 -15.74
CA ASN A 26 1.37 6.88 -17.05
C ASN A 26 2.84 6.46 -16.98
N LYS A 27 3.53 6.76 -15.87
CA LYS A 27 4.95 6.41 -15.65
C LYS A 27 5.25 6.27 -14.16
N VAL A 28 6.28 5.47 -13.86
CA VAL A 28 6.86 5.30 -12.52
C VAL A 28 8.36 5.58 -12.63
N LEU A 29 8.89 6.38 -11.70
CA LEU A 29 10.31 6.63 -11.55
C LEU A 29 10.73 6.32 -10.12
N ILE A 30 11.77 5.49 -10.00
CA ILE A 30 12.39 5.13 -8.72
C ILE A 30 13.57 6.08 -8.51
N PRO A 31 13.58 6.89 -7.43
CA PRO A 31 14.69 7.80 -7.16
C PRO A 31 15.99 7.02 -6.89
N ASP A 32 17.12 7.54 -7.38
CA ASP A 32 18.45 6.94 -7.17
C ASP A 32 18.91 6.92 -5.70
N THR A 33 18.21 7.63 -4.80
CA THR A 33 18.52 7.70 -3.37
C THR A 33 17.36 7.22 -2.49
N PRO A 34 17.06 5.90 -2.50
CA PRO A 34 15.96 5.32 -1.72
C PRO A 34 16.14 5.49 -0.19
N ASN A 35 17.36 5.72 0.28
CA ASN A 35 17.68 5.76 1.71
C ASN A 35 17.24 7.03 2.46
N LYS A 36 16.65 8.03 1.79
CA LYS A 36 16.16 9.25 2.46
C LYS A 36 14.65 9.45 2.42
N ILE A 37 13.93 8.76 1.52
CA ILE A 37 12.50 8.97 1.29
C ILE A 37 11.89 7.61 0.90
N SER A 38 10.80 7.20 1.57
CA SER A 38 10.08 5.96 1.26
C SER A 38 9.24 6.05 -0.01
N GLY A 39 8.99 7.24 -0.54
CA GLY A 39 8.17 7.47 -1.73
C GLY A 39 8.87 7.20 -3.07
N VAL A 40 8.05 7.11 -4.11
CA VAL A 40 8.46 7.07 -5.53
C VAL A 40 7.85 8.24 -6.29
N GLN A 41 8.27 8.47 -7.53
CA GLN A 41 7.63 9.47 -8.39
C GLN A 41 6.70 8.82 -9.41
N LEU A 42 5.49 9.36 -9.54
CA LEU A 42 4.50 8.92 -10.52
C LEU A 42 4.16 10.07 -11.47
N MET A 43 3.92 9.73 -12.74
CA MET A 43 3.26 10.63 -13.67
C MET A 43 1.78 10.25 -13.76
N HIS A 44 0.91 11.20 -13.44
CA HIS A 44 -0.53 11.06 -13.59
C HIS A 44 -1.06 12.32 -14.25
N GLU A 45 -1.81 12.16 -15.34
CA GLU A 45 -2.41 13.29 -16.10
C GLU A 45 -1.38 14.34 -16.58
N GLY A 46 -0.14 13.90 -16.85
CA GLY A 46 0.93 14.75 -17.37
C GLY A 46 1.80 15.44 -16.31
N GLU A 47 1.46 15.31 -15.03
CA GLU A 47 2.24 15.89 -13.93
C GLU A 47 2.99 14.84 -13.12
N TRP A 48 4.23 15.18 -12.73
CA TRP A 48 5.02 14.37 -11.80
C TRP A 48 4.71 14.74 -10.37
N ARG A 49 4.46 13.72 -9.54
CA ARG A 49 4.28 13.90 -8.09
C ARG A 49 4.98 12.81 -7.30
N TRP A 50 5.32 13.14 -6.07
CA TRP A 50 5.73 12.16 -5.07
C TRP A 50 4.54 11.30 -4.65
N PHE A 51 4.81 10.04 -4.38
CA PHE A 51 3.83 9.04 -4.02
C PHE A 51 4.39 8.13 -2.92
N ASP A 52 3.78 8.18 -1.74
CA ASP A 52 4.17 7.38 -0.57
C ASP A 52 2.93 6.82 0.13
N PRO A 53 2.23 5.86 -0.48
CA PRO A 53 0.97 5.37 0.06
C PRO A 53 1.12 4.56 1.35
N CYS A 54 2.33 4.15 1.75
CA CYS A 54 2.56 3.62 3.10
C CYS A 54 2.51 4.71 4.17
N ASN A 55 2.80 5.98 3.85
CA ASN A 55 2.95 7.04 4.85
C ASN A 55 2.10 8.30 4.59
N ASN A 56 1.42 8.38 3.45
CA ASN A 56 0.57 9.51 3.05
C ASN A 56 -0.88 9.05 2.78
N PRO A 57 -1.86 9.47 3.60
CA PRO A 57 -3.26 9.13 3.39
C PRO A 57 -3.82 9.58 2.02
N ALA A 58 -3.36 10.72 1.49
CA ALA A 58 -3.87 11.23 0.20
C ALA A 58 -3.47 10.31 -0.97
N ASP A 59 -2.32 9.63 -0.85
CA ASP A 59 -1.86 8.65 -1.83
C ASP A 59 -2.55 7.30 -1.65
N ALA A 60 -2.79 6.90 -0.39
CA ALA A 60 -3.35 5.60 -0.03
C ALA A 60 -4.87 5.53 -0.22
N TRP A 61 -5.60 6.58 0.14
CA TRP A 61 -7.06 6.58 0.25
C TRP A 61 -7.77 6.24 -1.07
N PRO A 62 -7.37 6.81 -2.23
CA PRO A 62 -8.01 6.47 -3.50
C PRO A 62 -7.90 4.97 -3.84
N ILE A 63 -6.82 4.30 -3.40
CA ILE A 63 -6.63 2.86 -3.60
C ILE A 63 -7.52 2.08 -2.65
N ILE A 64 -7.55 2.47 -1.37
CA ILE A 64 -8.38 1.84 -0.32
C ILE A 64 -9.85 1.85 -0.72
N GLU A 65 -10.37 3.02 -1.11
CA GLU A 65 -11.76 3.21 -1.51
C GLU A 65 -12.09 2.42 -2.78
N LYS A 66 -11.28 2.58 -3.84
CA LYS A 66 -11.52 1.92 -5.13
C LYS A 66 -11.49 0.38 -5.04
N GLN A 67 -10.66 -0.16 -4.15
CA GLN A 67 -10.51 -1.60 -3.95
C GLN A 67 -11.41 -2.15 -2.85
N GLY A 68 -12.20 -1.32 -2.16
CA GLY A 68 -13.07 -1.77 -1.07
C GLY A 68 -12.32 -2.38 0.12
N ILE A 69 -11.10 -1.89 0.40
CA ILE A 69 -10.29 -2.38 1.50
C ILE A 69 -10.83 -1.81 2.81
N SER A 70 -11.21 -2.70 3.72
CA SER A 70 -11.63 -2.32 5.07
C SER A 70 -10.42 -2.17 5.99
N ILE A 71 -10.42 -1.14 6.84
CA ILE A 71 -9.40 -0.92 7.87
C ILE A 71 -10.09 -0.94 9.24
N LYS A 72 -9.60 -1.79 10.14
CA LYS A 72 -10.15 -1.96 11.49
C LYS A 72 -9.05 -1.88 12.53
N HIS A 73 -9.26 -1.05 13.54
CA HIS A 73 -8.41 -1.09 14.74
C HIS A 73 -8.64 -2.39 15.51
N VAL A 74 -7.57 -3.09 15.85
CA VAL A 74 -7.62 -4.37 16.58
C VAL A 74 -6.56 -4.41 17.67
N VAL A 75 -6.91 -5.01 18.81
CA VAL A 75 -5.95 -5.30 19.88
C VAL A 75 -5.45 -6.72 19.69
N VAL A 76 -4.14 -6.88 19.50
CA VAL A 76 -3.48 -8.18 19.39
C VAL A 76 -2.79 -8.48 20.72
N ASN A 77 -2.89 -9.73 21.18
CA ASN A 77 -2.29 -10.22 22.42
C ASN A 77 -2.62 -9.35 23.65
N CYS A 78 -3.84 -8.80 23.71
CA CYS A 78 -4.36 -7.98 24.82
C CYS A 78 -3.60 -6.67 25.12
N HIS A 79 -2.55 -6.34 24.36
CA HIS A 79 -1.67 -5.21 24.68
C HIS A 79 -1.22 -4.38 23.46
N GLU A 80 -1.29 -4.93 22.24
CA GLU A 80 -0.77 -4.22 21.07
C GLU A 80 -1.91 -3.62 20.24
N GLN A 81 -2.00 -2.29 20.25
CA GLN A 81 -2.88 -1.54 19.36
C GLN A 81 -2.32 -1.60 17.94
N THR A 82 -3.06 -2.25 17.05
CA THR A 82 -2.66 -2.45 15.65
C THR A 82 -3.84 -2.23 14.71
N TRP A 83 -3.56 -2.22 13.42
CA TRP A 83 -4.55 -2.04 12.38
C TRP A 83 -4.59 -3.28 11.50
N ARG A 84 -5.79 -3.82 11.31
CA ARG A 84 -6.05 -4.89 10.37
C ARG A 84 -6.70 -4.31 9.12
N ALA A 85 -6.02 -4.49 7.99
CA ALA A 85 -6.61 -4.28 6.68
C ALA A 85 -7.15 -5.61 6.15
N SER A 86 -8.27 -5.58 5.43
CA SER A 86 -8.83 -6.76 4.77
C SER A 86 -9.71 -6.43 3.58
N PHE A 87 -9.76 -7.33 2.60
CA PHE A 87 -10.72 -7.30 1.49
C PHE A 87 -11.82 -8.35 1.70
N ALA A 88 -13.09 -7.95 1.53
CA ALA A 88 -14.25 -8.81 1.69
C ALA A 88 -14.72 -9.38 0.34
N PRO A 89 -15.30 -10.60 0.28
CA PRO A 89 -15.78 -11.41 1.40
C PRO A 89 -14.76 -12.44 1.94
N ASP A 90 -13.53 -12.47 1.42
CA ASP A 90 -12.55 -13.51 1.76
C ASP A 90 -11.73 -13.17 3.03
N TYR A 91 -12.40 -13.27 4.19
CA TYR A 91 -11.90 -12.91 5.53
C TYR A 91 -10.59 -13.63 5.96
N VAL A 92 -10.13 -14.62 5.21
CA VAL A 92 -8.97 -15.44 5.59
C VAL A 92 -7.75 -15.13 4.74
N LYS A 93 -7.91 -14.99 3.42
CA LYS A 93 -6.77 -14.91 2.49
C LYS A 93 -6.22 -13.50 2.32
N HIS A 94 -7.07 -12.49 2.33
CA HIS A 94 -6.69 -11.10 2.00
C HIS A 94 -6.75 -10.21 3.23
N LYS A 95 -6.02 -10.58 4.29
CA LYS A 95 -5.89 -9.79 5.51
C LYS A 95 -4.44 -9.60 5.88
N TYR A 96 -4.13 -8.42 6.40
CA TYR A 96 -2.81 -8.10 6.94
C TYR A 96 -2.96 -7.23 8.18
N THR A 97 -2.05 -7.37 9.14
CA THR A 97 -2.05 -6.58 10.37
C THR A 97 -0.70 -5.91 10.53
N ASP A 98 -0.71 -4.61 10.79
CA ASP A 98 0.48 -3.79 10.96
C ASP A 98 0.20 -2.68 11.98
N LYS A 99 1.25 -2.04 12.51
CA LYS A 99 1.11 -0.85 13.35
C LYS A 99 0.69 0.37 12.52
N ASN A 100 1.06 0.38 11.24
CA ASN A 100 0.68 1.41 10.29
C ASN A 100 -0.55 0.96 9.46
N PRO A 101 -1.71 1.63 9.58
CA PRO A 101 -2.92 1.25 8.84
C PRO A 101 -2.77 1.34 7.32
N LEU A 102 -2.01 2.34 6.83
CA LEU A 102 -1.83 2.57 5.40
C LEU A 102 -0.94 1.49 4.79
N ARG A 103 0.17 1.19 5.46
CA ARG A 103 1.02 0.05 5.09
C ARG A 103 0.23 -1.26 5.06
N ALA A 104 -0.61 -1.51 6.06
CA ALA A 104 -1.46 -2.70 6.07
C ALA A 104 -2.40 -2.76 4.85
N ALA A 105 -3.02 -1.64 4.50
CA ALA A 105 -3.88 -1.55 3.33
C ALA A 105 -3.13 -1.78 2.01
N MET A 106 -1.94 -1.21 1.85
CA MET A 106 -1.12 -1.40 0.64
C MET A 106 -0.68 -2.85 0.48
N VAL A 107 -0.36 -3.54 1.58
CA VAL A 107 -0.07 -4.98 1.52
C VAL A 107 -1.29 -5.78 1.06
N VAL A 108 -2.49 -5.47 1.56
CA VAL A 108 -3.72 -6.14 1.10
C VAL A 108 -3.98 -5.85 -0.38
N PHE A 109 -3.79 -4.61 -0.84
CA PHE A 109 -3.86 -4.29 -2.27
C PHE A 109 -2.92 -5.17 -3.10
N LEU A 110 -1.65 -5.30 -2.70
CA LEU A 110 -0.68 -6.16 -3.40
C LEU A 110 -1.08 -7.65 -3.37
N MET A 111 -1.70 -8.12 -2.28
CA MET A 111 -2.25 -9.48 -2.22
C MET A 111 -3.35 -9.69 -3.27
N LEU A 112 -4.23 -8.71 -3.47
CA LEU A 112 -5.31 -8.78 -4.47
C LEU A 112 -4.79 -8.81 -5.91
N GLN A 113 -3.67 -8.13 -6.19
CA GLN A 113 -3.10 -8.04 -7.53
C GLN A 113 -2.17 -9.21 -7.91
N ASN A 114 -1.99 -10.18 -7.01
CA ASN A 114 -1.19 -11.39 -7.22
C ASN A 114 -2.07 -12.66 -7.20
N ILE A 115 -3.37 -12.48 -7.47
CA ILE A 115 -4.35 -13.55 -7.72
C ILE A 115 -4.25 -13.98 -9.18
#